data_AF-A0A0F9HGA1-F1
#
_entry.id   AF-A0A0F9HGA1-F1
#
_cell.length_a   1.000
_cell.length_b   1.000
_cell.length_c   1.000
_cell.angle_alpha   90.00
_cell.angle_beta   90.00
_cell.angle_gamma   90.00
#
_symmetry.space_group_name_H-M   'P 1'
#
loop_
_entity.id
_entity.type
_entity.pdbx_description
1 polymer ?
#
loop_
_entity_poly.entity_id
_entity_poly.type
_entity_poly.pdbx_seq_one_letter_code
_entity_poly.pdbx_strand_id
1 'polypeptide(L)' 'MSRRVKARLRRMLILEKTDHEDRVELDRLIEEKTGKYCDKGVDELSDEDILDLLRLIWKKRKKKVLEEYVV' A
#
# COMPACT_ATOMS: atom_id res chain seq x y z
N MET A 1 2.81 10.52 -3.88
CA MET A 1 2.74 9.11 -4.30
C MET A 1 3.73 8.85 -5.42
N SER A 2 4.54 7.80 -5.32
CA SER A 2 5.46 7.37 -6.38
C SER A 2 4.74 7.06 -7.70
N ARG A 3 5.34 7.47 -8.83
CA ARG A 3 4.84 7.15 -10.17
C ARG A 3 4.98 5.66 -10.47
N ARG A 4 6.04 5.00 -9.99
CA ARG A 4 6.26 3.56 -10.20
C ARG A 4 5.33 2.70 -9.37
N VAL A 5 5.07 3.08 -8.11
CA VAL A 5 4.05 2.41 -7.29
C VAL A 5 2.68 2.51 -7.97
N LYS A 6 2.31 3.69 -8.47
CA LYS A 6 1.07 3.87 -9.23
C LYS A 6 1.02 3.00 -10.49
N ALA A 7 2.12 2.88 -11.23
CA ALA A 7 2.21 2.03 -12.42
C ALA A 7 2.11 0.53 -12.07
N ARG A 8 2.74 0.10 -10.98
CA ARG A 8 2.64 -1.27 -10.46
C ARG A 8 1.18 -1.62 -10.10
N LEU A 9 0.50 -0.77 -9.33
CA LEU A 9 -0.92 -0.98 -8.98
C LEU A 9 -1.85 -1.03 -10.20
N ARG A 10 -1.54 -0.27 -11.27
CA ARG A 10 -2.28 -0.39 -12.54
C ARG A 10 -2.06 -1.73 -13.21
N ARG A 11 -0.81 -2.20 -13.29
CA ARG A 11 -0.48 -3.51 -13.88
C ARG A 11 -1.18 -4.65 -13.14
N MET A 12 -1.29 -4.54 -11.82
CA MET A 12 -2.00 -5.50 -10.97
C MET A 12 -3.54 -5.34 -10.99
N LEU A 13 -4.10 -4.38 -11.74
CA LEU A 13 -5.54 -4.10 -11.82
C LEU A 13 -6.21 -3.76 -10.46
N ILE A 14 -5.44 -3.19 -9.52
CA ILE A 14 -5.92 -2.83 -8.18
C ILE A 14 -5.87 -1.34 -7.88
N LEU A 15 -5.32 -0.51 -8.79
CA LEU A 15 -5.23 0.93 -8.56
C LEU A 15 -6.59 1.55 -8.18
N GLU A 16 -7.67 1.14 -8.84
CA GLU A 16 -9.02 1.67 -8.59
C GLU A 16 -9.62 1.18 -7.27
N LYS A 17 -9.06 0.12 -6.68
CA LYS A 17 -9.45 -0.40 -5.35
C LYS A 17 -8.68 0.27 -4.21
N THR A 18 -7.71 1.13 -4.53
CA THR A 18 -6.90 1.86 -3.54
C THR A 18 -7.25 3.34 -3.58
N ASP A 19 -7.51 3.93 -2.41
CA ASP A 19 -7.68 5.39 -2.32
C ASP A 19 -6.32 6.12 -2.22
N HIS A 20 -6.35 7.45 -2.04
CA HIS A 20 -5.11 8.22 -1.92
C HIS A 20 -4.31 7.87 -0.67
N GLU A 21 -4.98 7.62 0.45
CA GLU A 21 -4.34 7.35 1.73
C GLU A 21 -3.72 5.95 1.75
N ASP A 22 -4.40 4.95 1.20
CA ASP A 22 -3.86 3.59 1.00
C ASP A 22 -2.54 3.66 0.23
N ARG A 23 -2.50 4.50 -0.80
CA ARG A 23 -1.32 4.69 -1.65
C ARG A 23 -0.19 5.40 -0.94
N VAL A 24 -0.48 6.36 -0.07
CA VAL A 24 0.53 7.06 0.74
C VAL A 24 1.09 6.13 1.83
N GLU A 25 0.24 5.34 2.47
CA GLU A 25 0.69 4.37 3.47
C GLU A 25 1.48 3.21 2.82
N LEU A 26 1.09 2.79 1.62
CA LEU A 26 1.84 1.80 0.84
C LEU A 26 3.25 2.30 0.49
N ASP A 27 3.41 3.55 0.04
CA ASP A 27 4.72 4.14 -0.23
C ASP A 27 5.63 4.05 1.01
N ARG A 28 5.10 4.39 2.19
CA ARG A 28 5.84 4.30 3.47
C ARG A 28 6.23 2.87 3.81
N LEU A 29 5.30 1.92 3.70
CA LEU A 29 5.58 0.51 4.02
C LEU A 29 6.61 -0.11 3.06
N ILE A 30 6.61 0.28 1.79
CA ILE A 30 7.65 -0.13 0.84
C ILE A 30 9.01 0.42 1.28
N GLU A 31 9.06 1.69 1.69
CA GLU A 31 10.30 2.32 2.18
C GLU A 31 10.83 1.66 3.44
N GLU A 32 9.96 1.37 4.40
CA GLU A 32 10.30 0.65 5.63
C GLU A 32 10.79 -0.78 5.37
N LYS A 33 10.09 -1.52 4.49
CA LYS A 33 10.42 -2.93 4.20
C LYS A 33 11.74 -3.08 3.43
N THR A 34 12.04 -2.14 2.54
CA THR A 34 13.20 -2.23 1.63
C THR A 34 14.39 -1.36 2.07
N GLY A 35 14.18 -0.42 2.99
CA GLY A 35 15.19 0.59 3.36
C GLY A 35 15.53 1.57 2.22
N LYS A 36 14.72 1.61 1.15
CA LYS A 36 14.94 2.38 -0.08
C LYS A 36 13.70 3.20 -0.40
N TYR A 37 13.88 4.36 -1.03
CA TYR A 37 12.77 5.13 -1.57
C TYR A 37 11.82 4.28 -2.41
N CYS A 38 10.51 4.50 -2.24
CA CYS A 38 9.44 3.66 -2.80
C CYS A 38 9.56 3.43 -4.32
N ASP A 39 10.09 4.41 -5.06
CA ASP A 39 10.32 4.31 -6.51
C ASP A 39 11.34 3.22 -6.91
N LYS A 40 12.28 2.90 -6.02
CA LYS A 40 13.21 1.77 -6.19
C LYS A 40 12.74 0.53 -5.44
N GLY A 41 12.24 0.70 -4.21
CA GLY A 41 11.78 -0.42 -3.37
C GLY A 41 10.67 -1.24 -4.02
N VAL A 42 9.77 -0.61 -4.79
CA VAL A 42 8.67 -1.32 -5.47
C VAL A 42 9.14 -2.29 -6.57
N ASP A 43 10.35 -2.12 -7.10
CA ASP A 43 10.91 -3.03 -8.11
C ASP A 43 11.50 -4.29 -7.45
N GLU A 44 11.80 -4.24 -6.15
CA GLU A 44 12.36 -5.35 -5.36
C GLU A 44 11.28 -6.24 -4.73
N LEU A 45 10.02 -5.80 -4.78
CA LEU A 45 8.87 -6.52 -4.24
C LEU A 45 8.12 -7.25 -5.35
N SER A 46 7.66 -8.46 -5.02
CA SER A 46 6.74 -9.22 -5.86
C SER A 46 5.33 -8.60 -5.82
N ASP A 47 4.48 -8.99 -6.77
CA ASP A 47 3.08 -8.58 -6.75
C ASP A 47 2.35 -9.10 -5.48
N GLU A 48 2.77 -10.26 -4.95
CA GLU A 48 2.26 -10.82 -3.69
C GLU A 48 2.67 -9.97 -2.47
N ASP A 49 3.93 -9.53 -2.42
CA ASP A 49 4.41 -8.61 -1.36
C ASP A 49 3.58 -7.32 -1.32
N ILE A 50 3.30 -6.74 -2.49
CA ILE A 50 2.51 -5.51 -2.61
C ILE A 50 1.07 -5.75 -2.14
N LEU A 51 0.48 -6.89 -2.48
CA LEU A 51 -0.86 -7.26 -2.01
C LEU A 51 -0.90 -7.45 -0.50
N ASP A 52 0.12 -8.08 0.10
CA ASP A 52 0.16 -8.26 1.56
C ASP A 52 0.33 -6.94 2.30
N LEU A 53 1.14 -6.02 1.78
CA LEU A 53 1.22 -4.66 2.33
C LEU A 53 -0.14 -3.94 2.28
N LEU A 54 -0.85 -4.02 1.16
CA LEU A 54 -2.20 -3.45 1.05
C LEU A 54 -3.20 -4.11 2.00
N ARG A 55 -3.14 -5.42 2.18
CA ARG A 55 -3.98 -6.14 3.16
C ARG A 55 -3.71 -5.66 4.59
N LEU A 56 -2.46 -5.39 4.95
CA LEU A 56 -2.11 -4.83 6.25
C LEU A 56 -2.74 -3.45 6.45
N ILE A 57 -2.65 -2.58 5.44
CA ILE A 57 -3.26 -1.23 5.45
C ILE A 57 -4.78 -1.34 5.64
N TRP A 58 -5.45 -2.13 4.81
CA TRP A 58 -6.91 -2.29 4.89
C TRP A 58 -7.36 -2.94 6.20
N LYS A 59 -6.60 -3.90 6.74
CA LYS A 59 -6.88 -4.52 8.04
C LYS A 59 -6.75 -3.50 9.17
N LYS A 60 -5.71 -2.66 9.14
CA LYS A 60 -5.49 -1.58 10.11
C LYS A 60 -6.61 -0.54 10.06
N ARG A 61 -7.02 -0.13 8.85
CA ARG A 61 -8.14 0.81 8.64
C ARG A 61 -9.48 0.23 9.06
N LYS A 62 -9.78 -1.03 8.71
CA LYS A 62 -11.01 -1.71 9.15
C LYS A 62 -11.07 -1.78 10.68
N LYS A 63 -9.94 -2.08 11.35
CA LYS A 63 -9.86 -2.07 12.80
C LYS A 63 -10.17 -0.67 13.36
N LYS A 64 -9.56 0.37 12.78
CA LYS A 64 -9.77 1.76 13.17
C LYS A 64 -11.24 2.20 13.02
N VAL A 65 -11.87 1.87 11.90
CA VAL A 65 -13.31 2.15 11.68
C VAL A 65 -14.17 1.42 12.71
N LEU A 66 -13.89 0.15 13.01
CA LEU A 66 -14.63 -0.58 14.05
C LEU A 66 -14.41 0.03 15.45
N GLU A 67 -13.20 0.49 15.78
CA GLU A 67 -12.90 1.16 17.05
C GLU A 67 -13.60 2.53 17.15
N GLU A 68 -13.66 3.31 16.07
CA GLU A 68 -14.37 4.61 16.03
C GLU A 68 -15.90 4.48 16.13
N TYR A 69 -16.47 3.34 15.74
CA TYR A 69 -17.92 3.08 15.82
C TYR A 69 -18.38 2.45 17.16
N VAL A 70 -17.46 2.12 18.07
CA VAL A 70 -17.75 1.50 19.38
C VAL A 70 -17.65 2.52 20.53
N VAL A 71 -17.80 3.82 20.25
CA VAL A 71 -17.81 4.91 21.24
C VAL A 71 -19.19 5.52 21.37
#